data_AF-A0A7D5MWG8-F1
#
_entry.id   AF-A0A7D5MWG8-F1
#
_cell.length_a   1.000
_cell.length_b   1.000
_cell.length_c   1.000
_cell.angle_alpha   90.00
_cell.angle_beta   90.00
_cell.angle_gamma   90.00
#
_symmetry.space_group_name_H-M   'P 1'
#
loop_
_entity.id
_entity.type
_entity.pdbx_description
1 polymer ?
#
loop_
_entity_poly.entity_id
_entity_poly.type
_entity_poly.pdbx_seq_one_letter_code
_entity_poly.pdbx_strand_id
1 'polypeptide(L)' 'MTRLTRERVVSLVGRGRLDDHAIAEIIRTGATELELLEAANRVTRGSSDVGVEKMKPMSRTVAILCEILAVAGFDLGEPD' A
#
# COMPACT_ATOMS: atom_id res chain seq x y z
N MET A 1 -8.62 -5.23 -17.07
CA MET A 1 -8.02 -4.87 -15.77
C MET A 1 -7.11 -5.99 -15.34
N THR A 2 -5.80 -5.76 -15.34
CA THR A 2 -4.77 -6.74 -14.97
C THR A 2 -4.76 -6.87 -13.45
N ARG A 3 -4.97 -8.09 -12.93
CA ARG A 3 -4.86 -8.37 -11.49
C ARG A 3 -3.41 -8.17 -11.03
N LEU A 4 -3.24 -7.67 -9.81
CA LEU A 4 -1.93 -7.57 -9.18
C LEU A 4 -1.25 -8.93 -9.12
N THR A 5 -0.05 -9.02 -9.69
CA THR A 5 0.85 -10.16 -9.51
C THR A 5 1.90 -9.82 -8.46
N ARG A 6 2.50 -10.86 -7.88
CA ARG A 6 3.60 -10.72 -6.92
C ARG A 6 4.71 -9.80 -7.41
N GLU A 7 5.13 -9.98 -8.67
CA GLU A 7 6.17 -9.14 -9.27
C GLU A 7 5.78 -7.67 -9.34
N ARG A 8 4.48 -7.37 -9.57
CA ARG A 8 3.97 -6.00 -9.55
C ARG A 8 3.85 -5.41 -8.16
N VAL A 9 3.40 -6.18 -7.18
CA VAL A 9 3.39 -5.74 -5.78
C VAL A 9 4.80 -5.34 -5.35
N VAL A 10 5.78 -6.21 -5.59
CA VAL A 10 7.19 -5.96 -5.24
C VAL A 10 7.76 -4.77 -6.02
N SER A 11 7.39 -4.60 -7.29
CA SER A 11 7.84 -3.47 -8.11
C SER A 11 7.25 -2.13 -7.66
N LEU A 12 6.02 -2.10 -7.15
CA LEU A 12 5.32 -0.89 -6.73
C LEU A 12 5.68 -0.45 -5.31
N VAL A 13 5.90 -1.42 -4.43
CA VAL A 13 6.09 -1.19 -2.99
C VAL A 13 7.58 -1.21 -2.60
N GLY A 14 8.43 -1.81 -3.44
CA GLY A 14 9.89 -1.88 -3.26
C GLY A 14 10.36 -3.28 -2.85
N ARG A 15 11.43 -3.76 -3.50
CA ARG A 15 12.09 -5.03 -3.18
C ARG A 15 12.68 -4.97 -1.77
N GLY A 16 12.12 -5.74 -0.83
CA GLY A 16 12.64 -5.91 0.53
C GLY A 16 11.79 -5.32 1.67
N ARG A 17 10.62 -4.73 1.36
CA ARG A 17 9.76 -4.09 2.38
C ARG A 17 8.48 -4.87 2.73
N LEU A 18 8.23 -5.98 2.04
CA LEU A 18 7.07 -6.82 2.28
C LEU A 18 7.48 -8.28 2.27
N ASP A 19 7.04 -9.02 3.29
CA ASP A 19 7.15 -10.46 3.34
C ASP A 19 6.16 -11.16 2.39
N ASP A 20 6.45 -12.43 2.07
CA ASP A 20 5.59 -13.32 1.30
C ASP A 20 4.13 -13.32 1.76
N HIS A 21 3.91 -13.27 3.07
CA HIS A 21 2.57 -13.25 3.66
C HIS A 21 1.81 -11.98 3.29
N ALA A 22 2.43 -10.81 3.44
CA ALA A 22 1.82 -9.53 3.11
C ALA A 22 1.54 -9.41 1.60
N ILE A 23 2.45 -9.91 0.77
CA ILE A 23 2.24 -9.96 -0.69
C ILE A 23 1.03 -10.84 -1.04
N ALA A 24 0.89 -12.00 -0.40
CA ALA A 24 -0.26 -12.88 -0.62
C ALA A 24 -1.57 -12.21 -0.17
N GLU A 25 -1.56 -11.52 0.98
CA GLU A 25 -2.69 -10.74 1.48
C GLU A 25 -3.12 -9.66 0.48
N ILE A 26 -2.18 -8.87 -0.04
CA ILE A 26 -2.42 -7.83 -1.05
C ILE A 26 -3.05 -8.42 -2.30
N ILE A 27 -2.53 -9.54 -2.82
CA ILE A 27 -3.09 -10.19 -4.01
C ILE A 27 -4.51 -10.72 -3.73
N ARG A 28 -4.77 -11.26 -2.54
CA ARG A 28 -6.09 -11.76 -2.13
C ARG A 28 -7.16 -10.68 -2.09
N THR A 29 -6.79 -9.42 -1.84
CA THR A 29 -7.75 -8.30 -1.87
C THR A 29 -8.35 -8.07 -3.26
N GLY A 30 -7.72 -8.56 -4.33
CA GLY A 30 -8.14 -8.31 -5.70
C GLY A 30 -7.91 -6.87 -6.16
N ALA A 31 -7.09 -6.11 -5.43
CA ALA A 31 -6.78 -4.73 -5.73
C ALA A 31 -6.14 -4.53 -7.11
N THR A 32 -6.32 -3.31 -7.61
CA THR A 32 -5.61 -2.79 -8.77
C THR A 32 -4.26 -2.18 -8.38
N GLU A 33 -3.39 -2.00 -9.35
CA GLU A 33 -2.09 -1.33 -9.16
C GLU A 33 -2.26 0.08 -8.59
N LEU A 34 -3.31 0.81 -9.01
CA LEU A 34 -3.63 2.15 -8.51
C LEU A 34 -4.02 2.15 -7.04
N GLU A 35 -4.84 1.20 -6.60
CA GLU A 35 -5.26 1.08 -5.20
C GLU A 35 -4.07 0.74 -4.29
N LEU A 36 -3.16 -0.12 -4.75
CA LEU A 36 -1.94 -0.43 -4.02
C LEU A 36 -1.00 0.77 -3.92
N LEU A 37 -0.84 1.53 -5.01
CA LEU A 37 -0.03 2.74 -5.02
C LEU A 37 -0.63 3.81 -4.08
N GLU A 38 -1.95 3.98 -4.08
CA GLU A 38 -2.63 4.90 -3.18
C GLU A 38 -2.42 4.48 -1.71
N ALA A 39 -2.60 3.20 -1.39
CA ALA A 39 -2.41 2.68 -0.05
C ALA A 39 -0.95 2.86 0.44
N ALA A 40 0.03 2.53 -0.42
CA ALA A 40 1.44 2.72 -0.12
C ALA A 40 1.79 4.19 0.11
N ASN A 41 1.29 5.12 -0.71
CA ASN A 41 1.50 6.56 -0.51
C ASN A 41 0.90 7.06 0.79
N ARG A 42 -0.30 6.58 1.17
CA ARG A 42 -0.97 6.98 2.41
C ARG A 42 -0.25 6.48 3.67
N VAL A 43 0.27 5.25 3.65
CA VAL A 43 1.03 4.68 4.78
C VAL A 43 2.41 5.34 4.92
N THR A 44 3.08 5.65 3.81
CA THR A 44 4.45 6.18 3.82
C THR A 44 4.55 7.68 4.08
N ARG A 45 3.55 8.47 3.69
CA ARG A 45 3.53 9.93 3.90
C ARG A 45 2.81 10.33 5.19
N GLY A 46 2.87 9.47 6.20
CA GLY A 46 2.20 9.65 7.47
C GLY A 46 2.43 11.05 8.07
N SER A 47 1.36 11.84 8.08
CA SER A 47 1.08 12.94 9.03
C SER A 47 1.37 14.41 8.67
N SER A 48 2.24 14.77 7.73
CA SER A 48 2.67 16.19 7.69
C SER A 48 2.09 17.11 6.60
N ASP A 49 1.68 16.65 5.40
CA ASP A 49 1.38 17.66 4.34
C ASP A 49 0.36 17.26 3.25
N VAL A 50 -0.70 16.50 3.60
CA VAL A 50 -1.77 16.19 2.62
C VAL A 50 -3.16 16.36 3.22
N GLY A 51 -3.46 17.58 3.68
CA GLY A 51 -4.81 17.96 4.14
C GLY A 51 -5.89 17.87 3.06
N VAL A 52 -5.51 17.69 1.78
CA VAL A 52 -6.45 17.71 0.64
C VAL A 52 -6.82 16.30 0.14
N GLU A 53 -5.95 15.30 0.24
CA GLU A 53 -6.27 13.91 -0.21
C GLU A 53 -6.88 13.03 0.88
N LYS A 54 -6.76 13.41 2.16
CA LYS A 54 -7.54 12.78 3.25
C LYS A 54 -9.06 13.00 3.11
N MET A 55 -9.50 13.93 2.25
CA MET A 55 -10.91 14.22 1.98
C MET A 55 -11.54 13.34 0.88
N LYS A 56 -10.77 12.56 0.13
CA LYS A 56 -11.35 11.63 -0.85
C LYS A 56 -11.86 10.37 -0.15
N PRO A 57 -13.08 9.90 -0.46
CA PRO A 57 -13.59 8.65 0.09
C PRO A 57 -12.62 7.51 -0.25
N MET A 58 -12.18 6.82 0.79
CA MET A 58 -11.27 5.70 0.67
C MET A 58 -12.09 4.48 0.25
N SER A 59 -11.75 3.87 -0.89
CA SER A 59 -12.34 2.58 -1.25
C SER A 59 -12.02 1.56 -0.16
N ARG A 60 -12.97 0.67 0.12
CA ARG A 60 -12.79 -0.40 1.12
C ARG A 60 -11.52 -1.22 0.86
N THR A 61 -11.19 -1.46 -0.41
CA THR A 61 -9.95 -2.11 -0.83
C THR A 61 -8.72 -1.36 -0.34
N VAL A 62 -8.65 -0.04 -0.56
CA VAL A 62 -7.51 0.80 -0.17
C VAL A 62 -7.36 0.82 1.36
N ALA A 63 -8.47 0.88 2.11
CA ALA A 63 -8.45 0.79 3.56
C ALA A 63 -7.80 -0.52 4.05
N ILE A 64 -8.24 -1.66 3.50
CA ILE A 64 -7.67 -2.98 3.81
C ILE A 64 -6.18 -3.04 3.44
N LEU A 65 -5.78 -2.50 2.29
CA LEU A 65 -4.38 -2.44 1.87
C LEU A 65 -3.54 -1.61 2.84
N CYS A 66 -4.04 -0.47 3.31
CA CYS A 66 -3.33 0.34 4.31
C CYS A 66 -3.12 -0.44 5.62
N GLU A 67 -4.11 -1.21 6.07
CA GLU A 67 -3.97 -2.08 7.25
C GLU A 67 -2.91 -3.15 7.03
N ILE A 68 -2.94 -3.86 5.89
CA ILE A 68 -1.94 -4.89 5.56
C ILE A 68 -0.53 -4.30 5.54
N LEU A 69 -0.36 -3.15 4.88
CA LEU A 69 0.94 -2.47 4.78
C LEU A 69 1.44 -1.99 6.15
N ALA A 70 0.56 -1.42 6.98
CA ALA A 70 0.91 -0.99 8.33
C ALA A 70 1.33 -2.17 9.23
N VAL A 71 0.59 -3.28 9.19
CA VAL A 71 0.91 -4.51 9.94
C VAL A 71 2.21 -5.15 9.45
N ALA A 72 2.48 -5.10 8.15
CA ALA A 72 3.73 -5.59 7.56
C ALA A 72 4.96 -4.74 7.91
N GLY A 73 4.80 -3.66 8.69
CA GLY A 73 5.89 -2.76 9.03
C GLY A 73 6.41 -1.99 7.81
N PHE A 74 5.52 -1.67 6.86
CA PHE A 74 5.83 -0.83 5.70
C PHE A 74 6.04 0.62 6.16
N ASP A 75 7.15 0.85 6.86
CA ASP A 75 7.57 2.13 7.38
C ASP A 75 8.69 2.67 6.48
N LEU A 76 8.40 3.76 5.76
CA LEU A 76 9.42 4.61 5.16
C LEU A 76 9.89 5.56 6.26
N GLY A 77 10.47 5.00 7.32
CA GLY A 77 11.13 5.78 8.37
C GLY A 77 12.07 6.78 7.71
N GLU A 78 11.89 8.04 8.09
CA GLU A 78 12.57 9.22 7.58
C GLU A 78 14.07 8.96 7.35
N PRO A 79 14.68 9.41 6.23
CA PRO A 79 16.12 9.50 6.17
C PRO A 79 16.56 10.52 7.23
N ASP A 80 17.35 10.05 8.19
CA ASP A 80 18.09 10.86 9.18
C ASP A 80 18.86 12.02 8.51
#